data_AF-A0A8I1XQG6-F1
#
_entry.id   AF-A0A8I1XQG6-F1
#
_cell.length_a   1.000
_cell.length_b   1.000
_cell.length_c   1.000
_cell.angle_alpha   90.00
_cell.angle_beta   90.00
_cell.angle_gamma   90.00
#
_symmetry.space_group_name_H-M   'P 1'
#
loop_
_entity.id
_entity.type
_entity.pdbx_description
1 polymer ?
#
loop_
_entity_poly.entity_id
_entity_poly.type
_entity_poly.pdbx_seq_one_letter_code
_entity_poly.pdbx_strand_id
1 'polypeptide(L)'
;MTNDRALIALDTNSRTTSMNLYYVAISRACHEARVYTNSVKELPAAIARRFDKTTALAIQRERQLQRRDAGMQPKGAADGKQALQRQQFQQQRKQPASGKKPSEYGRFG
;
A
#
# COMPACT_ATOMS: atom_id res chain seq x y z
N MET A 1 -8.82 -10.00 26.10
CA MET A 1 -7.83 -9.63 27.14
C MET A 1 -8.12 -8.21 27.60
N THR A 2 -8.28 -8.07 28.92
CA THR A 2 -8.56 -6.85 29.69
C THR A 2 -7.74 -6.97 30.97
N ASN A 3 -7.10 -5.87 31.39
CA ASN A 3 -6.19 -5.88 32.53
C ASN A 3 -6.75 -4.98 33.63
N ASP A 4 -6.46 -5.32 34.88
CA ASP A 4 -6.88 -4.52 36.03
C ASP A 4 -6.21 -3.14 36.02
N ARG A 5 -4.89 -3.13 35.85
CA ARG A 5 -4.06 -1.93 35.74
C ARG A 5 -3.17 -1.99 34.50
N ALA A 6 -2.96 -0.85 33.86
CA ALA A 6 -2.11 -0.73 32.67
C ALA A 6 -1.09 0.40 32.81
N LEU A 7 0.16 0.09 32.48
CA LEU A 7 1.19 1.08 32.22
C LEU A 7 1.33 1.23 30.70
N ILE A 8 1.16 2.44 30.20
CA ILE A 8 1.09 2.74 28.77
C ILE A 8 2.21 3.72 28.45
N ALA A 9 3.16 3.33 27.61
CA ALA A 9 4.17 4.24 27.07
C ALA A 9 3.73 4.73 25.69
N LEU A 10 3.64 6.04 25.50
CA LEU A 10 3.32 6.69 24.23
C LEU A 10 4.44 7.64 23.84
N ASP A 11 4.96 7.47 22.63
CA ASP A 11 5.95 8.38 22.05
C ASP A 11 5.25 9.30 21.04
N THR A 12 5.35 10.62 21.21
CA THR A 12 4.76 11.63 20.33
C THR A 12 5.37 11.61 18.92
N ASN A 13 6.64 11.19 18.81
CA ASN A 13 7.37 11.09 17.55
C ASN A 13 7.05 9.80 16.78
N SER A 14 6.51 8.78 17.46
CA SER A 14 6.14 7.54 16.80
C SER A 14 5.00 7.76 15.80
N ARG A 15 5.19 7.23 14.59
CA ARG A 15 4.19 7.26 13.51
C ARG A 15 2.94 6.43 13.82
N THR A 16 3.04 5.46 14.73
CA THR A 16 1.92 4.59 15.12
C THR A 16 1.08 5.15 16.26
N THR A 17 1.59 6.17 16.96
CA THR A 17 0.81 6.92 17.96
C THR A 17 -0.35 7.62 17.24
N SER A 18 -1.56 7.24 17.60
CA SER A 18 -2.81 7.68 16.99
C SER A 18 -3.98 7.44 17.94
N MET A 19 -5.13 8.02 17.62
CA MET A 19 -6.35 7.90 18.42
C MET A 19 -6.78 6.45 18.64
N ASN A 20 -6.63 5.59 17.64
CA ASN A 20 -6.98 4.17 17.75
C ASN A 20 -6.12 3.45 18.79
N LEU A 21 -4.82 3.73 18.82
CA LEU A 21 -3.91 3.15 19.80
C LEU A 21 -4.23 3.69 21.19
N TYR A 22 -4.40 5.01 21.32
CA TYR A 22 -4.71 5.68 22.58
C TYR A 22 -6.01 5.15 23.21
N TYR A 23 -7.07 5.06 22.39
CA TYR A 23 -8.37 4.55 22.79
C TYR A 23 -8.25 3.13 23.34
N VAL A 24 -7.66 2.21 22.56
CA VAL A 24 -7.53 0.81 23.01
C VAL A 24 -6.65 0.70 24.25
N ALA A 25 -5.52 1.40 24.30
CA ALA A 25 -4.59 1.30 25.42
C ALA A 25 -5.27 1.67 26.76
N ILE A 26 -6.11 2.71 26.76
CA ILE A 26 -6.85 3.14 27.96
C ILE A 26 -8.06 2.23 28.21
N SER A 27 -8.87 1.94 27.20
CA SER A 27 -10.13 1.21 27.37
C SER A 27 -9.94 -0.27 27.78
N ARG A 28 -8.71 -0.79 27.75
CA ARG A 28 -8.41 -2.14 28.25
C ARG A 28 -8.06 -2.20 29.74
N ALA A 29 -7.83 -1.05 30.37
CA ALA A 29 -7.58 -0.95 31.81
C ALA A 29 -8.90 -0.77 32.57
N CYS A 30 -9.19 -1.66 33.52
CA CYS A 30 -10.45 -1.63 34.27
C CYS A 30 -10.42 -0.65 35.45
N HIS A 31 -9.30 -0.56 36.17
CA HIS A 31 -9.19 0.25 37.39
C HIS A 31 -8.23 1.42 37.25
N GLU A 32 -7.05 1.23 36.65
CA GLU A 32 -6.03 2.27 36.57
C GLU A 32 -5.23 2.22 35.26
N ALA A 33 -5.11 3.36 34.58
CA ALA A 33 -4.25 3.53 33.41
C ALA A 33 -3.25 4.66 33.66
N ARG A 34 -1.96 4.36 33.63
CA ARG A 34 -0.88 5.35 33.73
C ARG A 34 -0.21 5.53 32.38
N VAL A 35 -0.26 6.75 31.85
CA VAL A 35 0.33 7.09 30.56
C VAL A 35 1.65 7.82 30.79
N TYR A 36 2.73 7.27 30.23
CA TYR A 36 4.04 7.89 30.18
C TYR A 36 4.29 8.38 28.76
N THR A 37 4.69 9.64 28.62
CA THR A 37 4.99 10.27 27.34
C THR A 37 6.28 11.07 27.41
N ASN A 38 6.98 11.17 26.28
CA ASN A 38 8.15 12.02 26.11
C ASN A 38 7.78 13.52 26.11
N SER A 39 6.55 13.88 25.74
CA SER A 39 6.07 15.27 25.75
C SER A 39 4.57 15.36 25.98
N VAL A 40 4.15 16.00 27.07
CA VAL A 40 2.72 16.22 27.37
C VAL A 40 2.10 17.25 26.42
N LYS A 41 2.90 18.22 25.93
CA LYS A 41 2.43 19.29 25.04
C LYS A 41 2.11 18.77 23.63
N GLU A 42 2.91 17.83 23.13
CA GLU A 42 2.75 17.28 21.78
C GLU A 42 1.78 16.10 21.73
N LEU A 43 1.49 15.49 22.88
CA LEU A 43 0.65 14.30 22.97
C LEU A 43 -0.75 14.47 22.33
N PRO A 44 -1.49 15.57 22.54
CA PRO A 44 -2.78 15.77 21.89
C PRO A 44 -2.69 15.75 20.36
N ALA A 45 -1.65 16.39 19.80
CA ALA A 45 -1.43 16.42 18.35
C ALA A 45 -1.04 15.03 17.81
N ALA A 46 -0.19 14.30 18.53
CA ALA A 46 0.19 12.93 18.16
C ALA A 46 -0.99 11.96 18.19
N ILE A 47 -1.88 12.07 19.20
CA ILE A 47 -3.10 11.27 19.30
C ILE A 47 -4.10 11.65 18.20
N ALA A 48 -4.26 12.95 17.88
CA ALA A 48 -5.18 13.43 16.85
C ALA A 48 -4.79 13.00 15.42
N ARG A 49 -3.61 12.40 15.23
CA ARG A 49 -3.16 11.89 13.94
C ARG A 49 -4.16 10.86 13.39
N ARG A 50 -4.66 11.13 12.18
CA ARG A 50 -5.59 10.23 11.49
C ARG A 50 -4.89 8.92 11.13
N PHE A 51 -5.59 7.82 11.40
CA PHE A 51 -5.22 6.49 10.91
C PHE A 51 -6.29 6.06 9.91
N ASP A 52 -6.06 6.35 8.63
CA ASP A 52 -7.03 6.05 7.58
C ASP A 52 -6.84 4.60 7.11
N LYS A 53 -7.79 3.73 7.50
CA LYS A 53 -7.90 2.37 6.93
C LYS A 53 -8.64 2.48 5.60
N THR A 54 -7.89 2.50 4.50
CA THR A 54 -8.48 2.49 3.16
C THR A 54 -8.71 1.07 2.65
N THR A 55 -9.88 0.81 2.08
CA THR A 55 -10.17 -0.46 1.42
C THR A 55 -9.62 -0.47 -0.01
N ALA A 56 -9.35 -1.66 -0.57
CA ALA A 56 -8.89 -1.79 -1.94
C ALA A 56 -9.85 -1.12 -2.94
N LEU A 57 -11.16 -1.23 -2.70
CA LEU A 57 -12.20 -0.60 -3.51
C LEU A 57 -12.14 0.94 -3.44
N ALA A 58 -11.95 1.51 -2.25
CA ALA A 58 -11.82 2.96 -2.08
C ALA A 58 -10.60 3.50 -2.84
N ILE A 59 -9.45 2.80 -2.73
CA ILE A 59 -8.23 3.16 -3.45
C ILE A 59 -8.44 3.06 -4.97
N GLN A 60 -9.13 2.02 -5.46
CA GLN A 60 -9.40 1.88 -6.89
C GLN A 60 -10.29 3.00 -7.41
N ARG A 61 -11.34 3.38 -6.66
CA ARG A 61 -12.23 4.49 -7.01
C ARG A 61 -11.47 5.81 -7.05
N GLU A 62 -10.65 6.09 -6.04
CA GLU A 62 -9.83 7.31 -5.98
C GLU A 62 -8.86 7.40 -7.17
N ARG A 63 -8.14 6.31 -7.50
CA ARG A 63 -7.27 6.28 -8.68
C ARG A 63 -8.02 6.51 -10.00
N GLN A 64 -9.26 6.04 -10.12
CA GLN A 64 -10.06 6.27 -11.32
C GLN A 64 -10.47 7.74 -11.46
N LEU A 65 -10.83 8.39 -10.35
CA LEU A 65 -11.13 9.83 -10.33
C LEU A 65 -9.89 10.65 -10.71
N GLN A 66 -8.74 10.40 -10.07
CA GLN A 66 -7.48 11.09 -10.39
C GLN A 66 -7.09 10.94 -11.87
N ARG A 67 -7.30 9.75 -12.46
CA ARG A 67 -7.04 9.53 -13.90
C ARG A 67 -7.97 10.32 -14.80
N ARG A 68 -9.25 10.44 -14.43
CA ARG A 68 -10.23 11.25 -15.17
C ARG A 68 -9.87 12.74 -15.10
N ASP A 69 -9.51 13.22 -13.90
CA ASP A 69 -9.10 14.61 -13.69
C ASP A 69 -7.81 14.95 -14.46
N ALA A 70 -6.90 13.98 -14.58
CA ALA A 70 -5.69 14.10 -15.41
C ALA A 70 -5.94 13.96 -16.93
N GLY A 71 -7.21 13.89 -17.38
CA GLY A 71 -7.56 13.70 -18.79
C GLY A 71 -7.15 12.35 -19.38
N MET A 72 -6.71 11.41 -18.53
CA MET A 72 -6.26 10.09 -18.93
C MET A 72 -7.49 9.22 -19.19
N GLN A 73 -7.80 8.97 -20.46
CA GLN A 73 -8.91 8.10 -20.85
C GLN A 73 -8.79 6.77 -20.12
N PRO A 74 -9.85 6.27 -19.46
CA PRO A 74 -9.82 4.97 -18.84
C PRO A 74 -9.52 3.97 -19.95
N LYS A 75 -8.38 3.27 -19.85
CA LYS A 75 -8.16 2.02 -20.59
C LYS A 75 -9.19 1.01 -20.07
N GLY A 76 -10.42 1.13 -20.55
CA GLY A 76 -11.42 0.10 -20.42
C GLY A 76 -10.92 -1.14 -21.15
N ALA A 77 -11.54 -2.28 -20.87
CA ALA A 77 -11.32 -3.55 -21.56
C ALA A 77 -11.66 -3.53 -23.08
N ALA A 78 -11.63 -2.35 -23.71
CA ALA A 78 -11.73 -2.12 -25.15
C ALA A 78 -10.45 -2.50 -25.91
N ASP A 79 -9.40 -2.96 -25.24
CA ASP A 79 -8.25 -3.63 -25.88
C ASP A 79 -8.41 -5.16 -25.98
N GLY A 80 -9.64 -5.67 -25.85
CA GLY A 80 -9.98 -7.04 -26.29
C GLY A 80 -9.66 -7.29 -27.78
N LYS A 81 -9.48 -6.22 -28.58
CA LYS A 81 -9.05 -6.31 -29.98
C LYS A 81 -7.52 -6.30 -30.17
N GLN A 82 -6.75 -5.74 -29.23
CA GLN A 82 -5.28 -5.71 -29.36
C GLN A 82 -4.63 -7.06 -28.98
N ALA A 83 -5.27 -7.86 -28.11
CA ALA A 83 -4.79 -9.20 -27.77
C ALA A 83 -4.80 -10.15 -28.98
N LEU A 84 -5.83 -10.05 -29.84
CA LEU A 84 -5.93 -10.83 -31.08
C LEU A 84 -4.85 -10.44 -32.09
N GLN A 85 -4.51 -9.16 -32.20
CA GLN A 85 -3.47 -8.70 -33.11
C GLN A 85 -2.06 -9.16 -32.67
N ARG A 86 -1.81 -9.24 -31.36
CA ARG A 86 -0.54 -9.76 -30.81
C ARG A 86 -0.35 -11.27 -31.05
N GLN A 87 -1.44 -12.05 -31.07
CA GLN A 87 -1.38 -13.47 -31.45
C GLN A 87 -1.12 -13.67 -32.95
N GLN A 88 -1.71 -12.84 -33.81
CA GLN A 88 -1.49 -12.93 -35.27
C GLN A 88 -0.02 -12.65 -35.66
N PHE A 89 0.64 -11.66 -35.04
CA PHE A 89 2.06 -11.40 -35.28
C PHE A 89 3.00 -12.48 -34.71
N GLN A 90 2.60 -13.20 -33.65
CA GLN A 90 3.39 -14.31 -33.12
C GLN A 90 3.27 -15.59 -33.96
N GLN A 91 2.14 -15.82 -34.63
CA GLN A 91 1.99 -16.95 -35.55
C GLN A 91 2.78 -16.76 -36.85
N GLN A 92 2.91 -15.52 -37.36
CA GLN A 92 3.76 -15.24 -38.53
C GLN A 92 5.26 -15.36 -38.24
N ARG A 93 5.70 -15.29 -36.97
CA ARG A 93 7.11 -15.51 -36.58
C ARG A 93 7.51 -16.98 -36.43
N LYS A 94 6.59 -17.93 -36.59
CA LYS A 94 6.89 -19.37 -36.62
C LYS A 94 7.00 -19.87 -38.06
N GLN A 95 7.91 -19.30 -38.84
CA GLN A 95 8.50 -19.99 -39.98
C GLN A 95 10.02 -19.94 -39.81
N PRO A 96 10.74 -21.08 -39.97
CA PRO A 96 12.15 -21.15 -39.62
C PRO A 96 12.97 -20.45 -40.70
N ALA A 97 13.47 -19.25 -40.41
CA ALA A 97 14.60 -18.70 -41.16
C ALA A 97 15.85 -19.49 -40.76
N SER A 98 16.20 -20.43 -41.62
CA SER A 98 17.49 -21.13 -41.65
C SER A 98 18.66 -20.18 -41.36
N GLY A 99 19.51 -20.60 -40.40
CA GLY A 99 20.93 -20.27 -40.39
C GLY A 99 21.33 -18.95 -39.73
N LYS A 100 21.74 -19.02 -38.45
CA LYS A 100 23.08 -18.59 -37.99
C LYS A 100 23.25 -18.91 -36.49
N LYS A 101 24.36 -19.59 -36.18
CA LYS A 101 24.75 -19.97 -34.81
C LYS A 101 25.06 -18.72 -33.98
N PRO A 102 24.64 -18.64 -32.70
CA PRO A 102 25.10 -17.57 -31.83
C PRO A 102 26.53 -17.84 -31.35
N SER A 103 27.37 -16.83 -31.52
CA SER A 103 28.74 -16.74 -31.01
C SER A 103 28.78 -16.91 -29.49
N GLU A 104 29.64 -17.81 -29.07
CA GLU A 104 30.05 -18.07 -27.69
C GLU A 104 30.67 -16.79 -27.11
N TYR A 105 30.14 -16.28 -25.99
CA TYR A 105 30.76 -15.22 -25.22
C TYR A 105 31.08 -15.73 -23.81
N GLY A 106 32.38 -15.90 -23.57
CA GLY A 106 33.07 -15.34 -22.40
C GLY A 106 32.57 -15.71 -21.01
N ARG A 107 33.14 -16.80 -20.50
CA ARG A 107 33.22 -17.15 -19.07
C ARG A 107 33.97 -16.05 -18.31
N PHE A 108 33.32 -15.42 -17.33
CA PHE A 108 34.02 -14.63 -16.31
C PHE A 108 34.15 -15.48 -15.04
N GLY A 109 35.40 -15.62 -14.58
CA GLY A 109 35.78 -16.21 -13.29
C GLY A 109 35.95 -15.16 -12.21
#